data_AF-A0A432JCZ7-F1
#
_entry.id   AF-A0A432JCZ7-F1
#
_cell.length_a   1.000
_cell.length_b   1.000
_cell.length_c   1.000
_cell.angle_alpha   90.00
_cell.angle_beta   90.00
_cell.angle_gamma   90.00
#
_symmetry.space_group_name_H-M   'P 1'
#
loop_
_entity.id
_entity.type
_entity.pdbx_description
1 polymer ?
#
loop_
_entity_poly.entity_id
_entity_poly.type
_entity_poly.pdbx_seq_one_letter_code
_entity_poly.pdbx_strand_id
1 'polypeptide(L)' 'MTATKKDPVVVILQLTGANDYLNTIIPYNNGEYYDNRPKVNIPQDTVLPIDDDLAFNPNMAP' A
#
# COMPACT_ATOMS: atom_id res chain seq x y z
N MET A 1 44.77 16.70 16.88
CA MET A 1 43.34 16.40 17.08
C MET A 1 42.63 16.66 15.76
N THR A 2 42.49 15.65 14.91
CA THR A 2 41.76 15.76 13.63
C THR A 2 40.26 15.71 13.94
N ALA A 3 39.54 16.81 13.73
CA ALA A 3 38.10 16.83 13.89
C ALA A 3 37.46 16.03 12.75
N THR A 4 36.87 14.87 13.06
CA THR A 4 36.05 14.08 12.13
C THR A 4 34.67 14.73 11.99
N LYS A 5 34.60 15.88 11.34
CA LYS A 5 33.32 16.50 10.99
C LYS A 5 32.86 15.95 9.64
N LYS A 6 31.87 15.06 9.66
CA LYS A 6 31.19 14.58 8.45
C LYS A 6 30.11 15.59 8.06
N ASP A 7 30.06 15.96 6.78
CA ASP A 7 29.03 16.84 6.26
C ASP A 7 27.63 16.19 6.34
N PRO A 8 26.55 16.98 6.50
CA PRO A 8 25.18 16.46 6.50
C PRO A 8 24.88 15.72 5.19
N VAL A 9 24.31 14.52 5.30
CA VAL A 9 23.89 13.71 4.15
C VAL A 9 22.38 13.73 4.07
N VAL A 10 21.83 14.12 2.92
CA VAL A 10 20.41 13.96 2.62
C VAL A 10 20.22 12.58 1.98
N VAL A 11 19.40 11.75 2.61
CA VAL A 11 19.00 10.46 2.07
C VAL A 11 17.57 10.57 1.58
N ILE A 12 17.34 10.26 0.31
CA ILE A 12 16.01 10.20 -0.28
C ILE A 12 15.66 8.73 -0.49
N LEU A 13 14.60 8.27 0.17
CA LEU A 13 14.02 6.95 -0.04
C LEU A 13 12.76 7.11 -0.88
N GLN A 14 12.83 6.70 -2.14
CA GLN A 14 11.64 6.59 -2.99
C GLN A 14 11.11 5.16 -2.89
N LEU A 15 9.94 5.03 -2.28
CA LEU A 15 9.21 3.77 -2.23
C LEU A 15 8.25 3.74 -3.42
N THR A 16 8.58 2.96 -4.45
CA THR A 16 7.75 2.78 -5.64
C THR A 16 6.81 1.60 -5.42
N GLY A 17 5.50 1.86 -5.41
CA GLY A 17 4.50 0.81 -5.23
C GLY A 17 4.48 0.25 -3.81
N ALA A 18 3.47 0.64 -3.04
CA ALA A 18 3.15 -0.02 -1.77
C ALA A 18 1.71 0.30 -1.37
N ASN A 19 1.29 1.55 -1.56
CA ASN A 19 -0.06 1.99 -1.23
C ASN A 19 -0.59 2.97 -2.28
N ASP A 20 -1.53 2.52 -3.09
CA ASP A 20 -2.35 3.36 -3.95
C ASP A 20 -3.80 3.38 -3.43
N TYR A 21 -4.63 4.26 -3.96
CA TYR A 21 -5.99 4.45 -3.46
C TYR A 21 -6.82 3.14 -3.47
N LEU A 22 -6.65 2.25 -4.46
CA LEU A 22 -7.37 0.97 -4.52
C LEU A 22 -6.73 -0.13 -3.69
N ASN A 23 -5.50 0.06 -3.21
CA ASN A 23 -4.91 -0.82 -2.20
C ASN A 23 -5.19 -0.32 -0.78
N THR A 24 -5.49 0.97 -0.57
CA THR A 24 -5.98 1.48 0.72
C THR A 24 -7.47 1.17 0.91
N ILE A 25 -8.29 1.52 -0.08
CA ILE A 25 -9.75 1.34 -0.10
C ILE A 25 -10.09 0.47 -1.30
N ILE A 26 -10.39 -0.79 -1.03
CA ILE A 26 -10.54 -1.84 -2.03
C ILE A 26 -12.03 -1.99 -2.34
N PRO A 27 -12.48 -1.79 -3.59
CA PRO A 27 -13.83 -2.14 -4.01
C PRO A 27 -13.92 -3.67 -4.21
N TYR A 28 -13.95 -4.42 -3.11
CA TYR A 28 -13.70 -5.87 -3.08
C TYR A 28 -14.80 -6.71 -3.74
N ASN A 29 -15.98 -6.14 -4.01
CA ASN A 29 -17.04 -6.77 -4.80
C ASN A 29 -17.05 -6.37 -6.29
N ASN A 30 -16.12 -5.52 -6.73
CA ASN A 30 -16.03 -5.09 -8.12
C ASN A 30 -15.09 -6.01 -8.94
N GLY A 31 -15.64 -6.78 -9.88
CA GLY A 31 -14.86 -7.64 -10.78
C GLY A 31 -13.78 -6.90 -11.59
N GLU A 32 -14.05 -5.65 -12.01
CA GLU A 32 -13.09 -4.84 -12.76
C GLU A 32 -11.82 -4.53 -11.95
N TYR A 33 -11.92 -4.48 -10.62
CA TYR A 33 -10.73 -4.31 -9.77
C TYR A 33 -9.77 -5.48 -9.95
N TYR A 34 -10.29 -6.71 -9.97
CA TYR A 34 -9.47 -7.91 -10.12
C TYR A 34 -8.91 -8.05 -11.53
N ASP A 35 -9.77 -7.82 -12.54
CA ASP A 35 -9.40 -7.93 -13.95
C ASP A 35 -8.32 -6.90 -14.35
N ASN A 36 -8.45 -5.66 -13.89
CA ASN A 36 -7.52 -4.58 -14.23
C ASN A 36 -6.26 -4.54 -13.35
N ARG A 37 -6.19 -5.33 -12.26
CA ARG A 37 -5.05 -5.32 -11.32
C ARG A 37 -4.41 -6.70 -11.10
N PRO A 38 -4.03 -7.45 -12.15
CA PRO A 38 -3.52 -8.82 -12.03
C PRO A 38 -2.24 -8.96 -11.19
N LYS A 39 -1.49 -7.87 -10.96
CA LYS A 39 -0.24 -7.88 -10.18
C LYS A 39 -0.39 -7.41 -8.75
N VAL A 40 -1.40 -6.58 -8.48
CA VAL A 40 -1.48 -5.79 -7.24
C VAL A 40 -2.88 -5.79 -6.65
N ASN A 41 -3.78 -6.65 -7.13
CA ASN A 41 -5.06 -6.89 -6.46
C ASN A 41 -4.83 -7.58 -5.11
N ILE A 42 -5.80 -7.41 -4.21
CA ILE A 42 -5.84 -8.09 -2.92
C ILE A 42 -6.98 -9.10 -2.95
N PRO A 43 -6.73 -10.37 -2.61
CA PRO A 43 -7.76 -11.41 -2.59
C PRO A 43 -8.95 -11.02 -1.74
N GLN A 44 -10.16 -11.23 -2.28
CA GLN A 44 -11.42 -10.81 -1.69
C GLN A 44 -11.65 -11.35 -0.26
N ASP A 45 -11.12 -12.52 0.05
CA ASP A 45 -11.22 -13.20 1.34
C ASP A 45 -10.22 -12.69 2.39
N THR A 46 -9.27 -11.85 2.00
CA THR A 46 -8.22 -11.31 2.89
C THR A 46 -8.43 -9.87 3.29
N VAL A 47 -9.37 -9.16 2.66
CA VAL A 47 -9.62 -7.74 2.94
C VAL A 47 -10.28 -7.55 4.30
N LEU A 48 -10.29 -6.31 4.80
CA LEU A 48 -10.98 -5.93 6.03
C LEU A 48 -12.25 -5.13 5.68
N PRO A 49 -13.44 -5.73 5.66
CA PRO A 49 -14.65 -5.04 5.18
C PRO A 49 -14.96 -3.76 5.96
N ILE A 50 -15.32 -2.72 5.23
CA ILE A 50 -15.88 -1.46 5.76
C ILE A 50 -17.40 -1.54 5.68
N ASP A 51 -17.88 -1.92 4.50
CA ASP A 51 -19.29 -2.14 4.17
C ASP A 51 -19.41 -3.24 3.09
N ASP A 52 -20.57 -3.34 2.44
CA ASP A 52 -20.86 -4.35 1.42
C ASP A 52 -20.09 -4.16 0.10
N ASP A 53 -19.43 -3.02 -0.12
CA ASP A 53 -18.75 -2.69 -1.38
C ASP A 53 -17.25 -2.41 -1.20
N LEU A 54 -16.87 -1.87 -0.04
CA LEU A 54 -15.53 -1.37 0.27
C LEU A 54 -14.87 -2.10 1.43
N ALA A 55 -13.55 -2.25 1.35
CA ALA A 55 -12.73 -2.86 2.38
C ALA A 55 -11.35 -2.19 2.51
N PHE A 56 -10.72 -2.26 3.68
CA PHE A 56 -9.33 -1.86 3.87
C PHE A 56 -8.35 -2.96 3.47
N ASN A 57 -7.11 -2.55 3.22
CA ASN A 57 -5.98 -3.46 3.08
C ASN A 57 -5.84 -4.38 4.33
N PRO A 58 -5.55 -5.68 4.18
CA PRO A 58 -5.22 -6.56 5.31
C PRO A 58 -4.13 -6.02 6.23
N ASN A 59 -3.15 -5.30 5.68
CA ASN A 59 -2.05 -4.72 6.44
C ASN A 59 -2.47 -3.55 7.35
N MET A 60 -3.74 -3.14 7.33
CA MET A 60 -4.31 -2.13 8.22
C MET A 60 -4.99 -2.74 9.45
N ALA A 61 -4.93 -4.07 9.62
CA ALA A 61 -5.41 -4.73 10.83
C ALA A 61 -4.61 -4.27 12.07
N PRO A 62 -5.22 -4.26 13.27
CA PRO A 62 -4.55 -3.95 14.53
C PRO A 62 -3.37 -4.86 14.88
#